data_AF-A0A956JLV1-F1
#
_entry.id   AF-A0A956JLV1-F1
#
_cell.length_a   1.000
_cell.length_b   1.000
_cell.length_c   1.000
_cell.angle_alpha   90.00
_cell.angle_beta   90.00
_cell.angle_gamma   90.00
#
_symmetry.space_group_name_H-M   'P 1'
#
loop_
_entity.id
_entity.type
_entity.pdbx_description
1 polymer ?
#
loop_
_entity_poly.entity_id
_entity_poly.type
_entity_poly.pdbx_seq_one_letter_code
_entity_poly.pdbx_strand_id
1 'polypeptide(L)'
;FAAWTDGRDARTSRACLSALSASGRRRDVLELLALRPIGTWPERRFGVLALAALGEVDEAIAYARGSNVLGHSYEEAIAAACEEVLLAAGRRDEAYAEFAQVANRRQNYLTSFRVLAAKYPEREPSAILSDLIAASPGEEGRWFATARSLRFFNLAAEIAQRAPCDPRTLNRAAGERLVRDPGFALDVAVASLRWIAEGHGHVIDGVDVFDAYDIAIEAARRLGQVAVAREQILLVCEGNGGAAEWVHQLLAPQLAEDA
;
A
#
# COMPACT_ATOMS: atom_id res chain seq x y z
N PHE A 1 20.53 -6.14 56.29
CA PHE A 1 19.29 -6.48 55.59
C PHE A 1 19.47 -6.16 54.10
N ALA A 2 19.39 -7.21 53.29
CA ALA A 2 19.21 -7.29 51.83
C ALA A 2 20.08 -6.42 50.89
N ALA A 3 21.13 -7.04 50.36
CA ALA A 3 21.67 -6.72 49.05
C ALA A 3 20.62 -7.05 47.97
N TRP A 4 20.12 -6.03 47.26
CA TRP A 4 19.42 -6.20 46.00
C TRP A 4 20.43 -6.01 44.86
N THR A 5 21.25 -7.04 44.64
CA THR A 5 21.92 -7.22 43.35
C THR A 5 20.88 -7.82 42.41
N ASP A 6 20.12 -6.97 41.71
CA ASP A 6 19.35 -7.42 40.55
C ASP A 6 20.37 -7.77 39.45
N GLY A 7 20.76 -9.04 39.45
CA GLY A 7 21.72 -9.65 38.55
C GLY A 7 21.15 -9.74 37.13
N ARG A 8 21.03 -8.61 36.44
CA ARG A 8 21.16 -8.61 34.98
C ARG A 8 22.63 -8.88 34.68
N ASP A 9 22.98 -10.16 34.61
CA ASP A 9 24.31 -10.65 34.27
C ASP A 9 24.81 -9.88 33.04
N ALA A 10 25.80 -9.00 33.22
CA ALA A 10 26.27 -8.09 32.17
C ALA A 10 26.73 -8.82 30.90
N ARG A 11 27.13 -10.10 31.07
CA ARG A 11 27.45 -11.10 30.05
C ARG A 11 26.27 -11.52 29.17
N THR A 12 25.06 -11.12 29.54
CA THR A 12 23.80 -11.45 28.88
C THR A 12 23.03 -10.18 28.53
N SER A 13 23.70 -9.03 28.40
CA SER A 13 23.04 -7.81 27.94
C SER A 13 23.04 -7.73 26.41
N ARG A 14 22.13 -6.95 25.81
CA ARG A 14 22.18 -6.58 24.38
C ARG A 14 23.55 -6.03 23.95
N ALA A 15 24.28 -5.38 24.86
CA ALA A 15 25.62 -4.88 24.62
C ALA A 15 26.62 -6.03 24.40
N CYS A 16 26.49 -7.13 25.14
CA CYS A 16 27.31 -8.33 24.96
C CYS A 16 27.04 -8.99 23.60
N LEU A 17 25.77 -9.18 23.21
CA LEU A 17 25.41 -9.70 21.88
C LEU A 17 25.96 -8.82 20.75
N SER A 18 25.90 -7.49 20.91
CA SER A 18 26.47 -6.54 19.96
C SER A 18 27.99 -6.68 19.85
N ALA A 19 28.71 -6.83 20.96
CA ALA A 19 30.16 -6.98 20.96
C ALA A 19 30.62 -8.32 20.38
N LEU A 20 29.93 -9.43 20.68
CA LEU A 20 30.20 -10.74 20.09
C LEU A 20 29.95 -10.75 18.59
N SER A 21 28.86 -10.10 18.14
CA SER A 21 28.56 -9.94 16.71
C SER A 21 29.64 -9.12 16.01
N ALA A 22 30.07 -8.00 16.60
CA ALA A 22 31.12 -7.13 16.04
C ALA A 22 32.49 -7.83 15.96
N SER A 23 32.76 -8.79 16.84
CA SER A 23 33.99 -9.60 16.83
C SER A 23 33.92 -10.85 15.96
N GLY A 24 32.81 -11.07 15.24
CA GLY A 24 32.63 -12.21 14.34
C GLY A 24 32.42 -13.55 15.06
N ARG A 25 32.21 -13.54 16.37
CA ARG A 25 31.98 -14.73 17.23
C ARG A 25 30.54 -15.24 17.10
N ARG A 26 30.18 -15.63 15.88
CA ARG A 26 28.80 -15.97 15.46
C ARG A 26 28.19 -17.14 16.25
N ARG A 27 28.98 -18.20 16.50
CA ARG A 27 28.51 -19.37 17.26
C ARG A 27 28.21 -19.02 18.72
N ASP A 28 29.07 -18.23 19.34
CA ASP A 28 28.92 -17.79 20.72
C ASP A 28 27.67 -16.92 20.92
N VAL A 29 27.29 -16.14 19.90
CA VAL A 29 26.01 -15.42 19.87
C VAL A 29 24.83 -16.39 19.94
N LEU A 30 24.85 -17.46 19.13
CA LEU A 30 23.78 -18.46 19.09
C LEU A 30 23.69 -19.26 20.40
N GLU A 31 24.83 -19.67 20.96
CA GLU A 31 24.89 -20.36 22.24
C GLU A 31 24.30 -19.50 23.36
N LEU A 32 24.67 -18.21 23.42
CA LEU A 32 24.14 -17.29 24.41
C LEU A 32 22.63 -17.06 24.26
N LEU A 33 22.13 -17.01 23.02
CA LEU A 33 20.71 -16.89 22.73
C LEU A 33 19.92 -18.16 23.07
N ALA A 34 20.53 -19.35 22.91
CA ALA A 34 19.90 -20.63 23.25
C ALA A 34 19.65 -20.80 24.76
N LEU A 35 20.42 -20.12 25.61
CA LEU A 35 20.23 -20.09 27.06
C LEU A 35 19.04 -19.24 27.51
N ARG A 36 18.33 -18.58 26.58
CA ARG A 36 17.23 -17.65 26.91
C ARG A 36 15.89 -18.35 27.01
N PRO A 37 15.18 -18.24 28.14
CA PRO A 37 13.82 -18.76 28.28
C PRO A 37 12.81 -18.02 27.39
N ILE A 38 13.01 -16.71 27.18
CA ILE A 38 12.14 -15.86 26.37
C ILE A 38 13.03 -15.05 25.42
N GLY A 39 12.91 -15.30 24.12
CA GLY A 39 13.62 -14.54 23.10
C GLY A 39 12.75 -13.41 22.56
N THR A 40 13.18 -12.16 22.74
CA THR A 40 12.54 -11.00 22.13
C THR A 40 13.27 -10.61 20.84
N TRP A 41 12.56 -10.01 19.87
CA TRP A 41 13.16 -9.61 18.59
C TRP A 41 14.46 -8.79 18.71
N PRO A 42 14.57 -7.79 19.61
CA PRO A 42 15.81 -7.00 19.73
C PRO A 42 17.08 -7.83 20.02
N GLU A 43 16.92 -9.00 20.63
CA GLU A 43 18.01 -9.94 20.88
C GLU A 43 18.12 -10.99 19.77
N ARG A 44 16.98 -11.55 19.36
CA ARG A 44 16.92 -12.58 18.32
C ARG A 44 17.46 -12.11 16.96
N ARG A 45 17.39 -10.80 16.65
CA ARG A 45 18.04 -10.25 15.44
C ARG A 45 19.53 -10.55 15.36
N PHE A 46 20.24 -10.66 16.49
CA PHE A 46 21.66 -11.03 16.49
C PHE A 46 21.88 -12.48 16.08
N GLY A 47 20.94 -13.38 16.41
CA GLY A 47 20.94 -14.77 15.93
C GLY A 47 20.72 -14.86 14.43
N VAL A 48 19.77 -14.08 13.89
CA VAL A 48 19.54 -13.97 12.44
C VAL A 48 20.82 -13.53 11.71
N LEU A 49 21.46 -12.45 12.19
CA LEU A 49 22.71 -11.96 11.62
C LEU A 49 23.85 -12.98 11.72
N ALA A 50 23.93 -13.73 12.82
CA ALA A 50 24.93 -14.76 13.01
C ALA A 50 24.76 -15.91 12.01
N LEU A 51 23.53 -16.43 11.86
CA LEU A 51 23.20 -17.51 10.91
C LEU A 51 23.43 -17.06 9.46
N ALA A 52 22.94 -15.88 9.08
CA ALA A 52 23.13 -15.33 7.74
C ALA A 52 24.63 -15.19 7.40
N ALA A 53 25.44 -14.74 8.36
CA ALA A 53 26.88 -14.58 8.14
C ALA A 53 27.68 -15.90 8.22
N LEU A 54 27.05 -17.01 8.63
CA LEU A 54 27.56 -18.38 8.44
C LEU A 54 27.14 -18.98 7.08
N GLY A 55 26.29 -18.29 6.31
CA GLY A 55 25.72 -18.79 5.06
C GLY A 55 24.48 -19.67 5.25
N GLU A 56 23.99 -19.82 6.48
CA GLU A 56 22.80 -20.60 6.86
C GLU A 56 21.55 -19.73 6.65
N VAL A 57 21.23 -19.45 5.39
CA VAL A 57 20.19 -18.50 4.99
C VAL A 57 18.80 -18.99 5.41
N ASP A 58 18.45 -20.24 5.12
CA ASP A 58 17.13 -20.78 5.45
C ASP A 58 16.91 -20.88 6.96
N GLU A 59 17.94 -21.26 7.71
CA GLU A 59 17.95 -21.29 9.17
C GLU A 59 17.77 -19.88 9.75
N ALA A 60 18.42 -18.87 9.16
CA ALA A 60 18.24 -17.47 9.57
C ALA A 60 16.78 -17.01 9.41
N ILE A 61 16.13 -17.35 8.29
CA ILE A 61 14.72 -17.04 8.03
C ILE A 61 13.79 -17.79 8.99
N ALA A 62 14.01 -19.09 9.19
CA ALA A 62 13.24 -19.89 10.15
C ALA A 62 13.39 -19.34 11.58
N TYR A 63 14.60 -18.96 11.97
CA TYR A 63 14.88 -18.37 13.27
C TYR A 63 14.19 -17.01 13.45
N ALA A 64 14.19 -16.18 12.40
CA ALA A 64 13.50 -14.89 12.39
C ALA A 64 11.98 -15.06 12.53
N ARG A 65 11.36 -15.97 11.76
CA ARG A 65 9.93 -16.30 11.85
C ARG A 65 9.53 -16.79 13.25
N GLY A 66 10.36 -17.62 13.87
CA GLY A 66 10.16 -18.07 15.26
C GLY A 66 10.31 -16.96 16.32
N SER A 67 10.67 -15.73 15.94
CA SER A 67 10.84 -14.59 16.85
C SER A 67 9.53 -13.83 17.12
N ASN A 68 8.45 -14.10 16.38
CA ASN A 68 7.19 -13.38 16.48
C ASN A 68 6.12 -14.10 17.33
N VAL A 69 6.49 -14.53 18.54
CA VAL A 69 5.62 -15.37 19.40
C VAL A 69 4.32 -14.67 19.81
N LEU A 70 4.30 -13.34 19.85
CA LEU A 70 3.11 -12.51 20.18
C LEU A 70 2.52 -11.80 18.94
N GLY A 71 2.88 -12.24 17.74
CA GLY A 71 2.19 -11.93 16.48
C GLY A 71 2.43 -10.56 15.85
N HIS A 72 2.63 -9.48 16.61
CA HIS A 72 2.50 -8.13 16.01
C HIS A 72 3.57 -7.10 16.36
N SER A 73 4.29 -7.21 17.48
CA SER A 73 5.14 -6.09 17.94
C SER A 73 6.38 -5.82 17.08
N TYR A 74 6.78 -6.76 16.23
CA TYR A 74 8.02 -6.67 15.45
C TYR A 74 7.90 -7.17 14.01
N GLU A 75 6.69 -7.28 13.47
CA GLU A 75 6.44 -7.86 12.15
C GLU A 75 7.27 -7.16 11.05
N GLU A 76 7.22 -5.82 10.98
CA GLU A 76 7.99 -5.03 10.01
C GLU A 76 9.50 -5.19 10.18
N ALA A 77 9.98 -5.25 11.43
CA ALA A 77 11.40 -5.37 11.72
C ALA A 77 11.93 -6.78 11.41
N ILE A 78 11.12 -7.82 11.64
CA ILE A 78 11.41 -9.20 11.26
C ILE A 78 11.44 -9.33 9.74
N ALA A 79 10.43 -8.79 9.04
CA ALA A 79 10.39 -8.79 7.59
C ALA A 79 11.59 -8.08 6.97
N ALA A 80 11.98 -6.91 7.51
CA ALA A 80 13.17 -6.18 7.05
C ALA A 80 14.47 -7.00 7.19
N ALA A 81 14.65 -7.69 8.32
CA ALA A 81 15.82 -8.54 8.49
C ALA A 81 15.81 -9.76 7.56
N CYS A 82 14.65 -10.40 7.36
CA CYS A 82 14.50 -11.49 6.40
C CYS A 82 14.78 -11.03 4.96
N GLU A 83 14.26 -9.86 4.57
CA GLU A 83 14.51 -9.24 3.28
C GLU A 83 16.01 -9.02 3.07
N GLU A 84 16.70 -8.39 4.03
CA GLU A 84 18.14 -8.13 3.96
C GLU A 84 18.97 -9.41 3.82
N VAL A 85 18.61 -10.47 4.56
CA VAL A 85 19.29 -11.76 4.50
C VAL A 85 19.13 -12.42 3.12
N LEU A 86 17.92 -12.43 2.57
CA LEU A 86 17.67 -13.01 1.23
C LEU A 86 18.33 -12.19 0.13
N LEU A 87 18.31 -10.85 0.23
CA LEU A 87 18.99 -9.96 -0.72
C LEU A 87 20.51 -10.18 -0.72
N ALA A 88 21.13 -10.33 0.47
CA ALA A 88 22.55 -10.63 0.60
C ALA A 88 22.93 -11.99 0.01
N ALA A 89 22.01 -12.96 0.06
CA ALA A 89 22.17 -14.28 -0.56
C ALA A 89 21.84 -14.31 -2.07
N GLY A 90 21.44 -13.18 -2.67
CA GLY A 90 21.02 -13.10 -4.07
C GLY A 90 19.63 -13.68 -4.37
N ARG A 91 18.86 -14.08 -3.34
CA ARG A 91 17.50 -14.65 -3.45
C ARG A 91 16.44 -13.54 -3.55
N ARG A 92 16.59 -12.68 -4.57
CA ARG A 92 15.82 -11.43 -4.70
C ARG A 92 14.33 -11.66 -4.94
N ASP A 93 13.98 -12.67 -5.72
CA ASP A 93 12.57 -12.98 -6.03
C ASP A 93 11.79 -13.41 -4.79
N GLU A 94 12.42 -14.22 -3.93
CA GLU A 94 11.84 -14.64 -2.66
C GLU A 94 11.77 -13.49 -1.65
N ALA A 95 12.81 -12.66 -1.57
CA ALA A 95 12.81 -11.46 -0.75
C ALA A 95 11.63 -10.55 -1.11
N TYR A 96 11.39 -10.38 -2.42
CA TYR A 96 10.30 -9.60 -2.95
C TYR A 96 8.93 -10.19 -2.62
N ALA A 97 8.75 -11.49 -2.90
CA ALA A 97 7.46 -12.16 -2.76
C ALA A 97 7.00 -12.28 -1.30
N GLU A 98 7.93 -12.48 -0.36
CA GLU A 98 7.57 -12.83 1.01
C GLU A 98 7.69 -11.68 2.02
N PHE A 99 8.62 -10.74 1.82
CA PHE A 99 8.98 -9.77 2.86
C PHE A 99 8.92 -8.32 2.42
N ALA A 100 9.09 -8.02 1.14
CA ALA A 100 9.34 -6.67 0.68
C ALA A 100 8.21 -5.69 1.01
N GLN A 101 6.94 -6.09 0.87
CA GLN A 101 5.79 -5.21 1.14
C GLN A 101 5.70 -4.86 2.63
N VAL A 102 5.88 -5.83 3.51
CA VAL A 102 5.83 -5.64 4.98
C VAL A 102 7.07 -4.87 5.47
N ALA A 103 8.26 -5.23 4.97
CA ALA A 103 9.52 -4.59 5.34
C ALA A 103 9.59 -3.10 4.95
N ASN A 104 8.94 -2.72 3.84
CA ASN A 104 9.02 -1.38 3.26
C ASN A 104 7.71 -0.59 3.38
N ARG A 105 6.78 -1.04 4.24
CA ARG A 105 5.55 -0.30 4.54
C ARG A 105 5.91 1.04 5.19
N ARG A 106 5.46 2.14 4.57
CA ARG A 106 5.56 3.51 5.10
C ARG A 106 4.17 4.13 5.19
N GLN A 107 4.04 5.16 6.02
CA GLN A 107 2.81 5.95 6.14
C GLN A 107 2.39 6.61 4.81
N ASN A 108 3.35 6.87 3.91
CA ASN A 108 3.09 7.44 2.60
C ASN A 108 3.28 6.37 1.50
N TYR A 109 2.18 6.05 0.81
CA TYR A 109 2.12 5.09 -0.29
C TYR A 109 3.16 5.33 -1.40
N LEU A 110 3.36 6.59 -1.82
CA LEU A 110 4.34 6.94 -2.83
C LEU A 110 5.77 6.69 -2.35
N THR A 111 6.04 6.91 -1.05
CA THR A 111 7.35 6.60 -0.46
C THR A 111 7.58 5.10 -0.40
N SER A 112 6.60 4.31 0.03
CA SER A 112 6.67 2.84 0.02
C SER A 112 7.01 2.32 -1.38
N PHE A 113 6.30 2.82 -2.40
CA PHE A 113 6.55 2.50 -3.79
C PHE A 113 7.98 2.83 -4.23
N ARG A 114 8.45 4.05 -3.98
CA ARG A 114 9.78 4.50 -4.40
C ARG A 114 10.90 3.68 -3.76
N VAL A 115 10.74 3.30 -2.49
CA VAL A 115 11.70 2.44 -1.79
C VAL A 115 11.77 1.07 -2.46
N LEU A 116 10.62 0.46 -2.78
CA LEU A 116 10.58 -0.84 -3.46
C LEU A 116 11.13 -0.77 -4.88
N ALA A 117 10.74 0.23 -5.67
CA ALA A 117 11.26 0.42 -7.03
C ALA A 117 12.77 0.63 -7.05
N ALA A 118 13.34 1.31 -6.03
CA ALA A 118 14.78 1.47 -5.90
C ALA A 118 15.49 0.18 -5.45
N LYS A 119 14.87 -0.60 -4.55
CA LYS A 119 15.43 -1.87 -4.06
C LYS A 119 15.37 -2.98 -5.12
N TYR A 120 14.33 -3.00 -5.95
CA TYR A 120 14.05 -4.02 -6.96
C TYR A 120 13.93 -3.41 -8.37
N PRO A 121 15.01 -2.85 -8.93
CA PRO A 121 14.98 -2.22 -10.26
C PRO A 121 14.71 -3.20 -11.41
N GLU A 122 14.88 -4.50 -11.18
CA GLU A 122 14.58 -5.57 -12.14
C GLU A 122 13.08 -5.85 -12.30
N ARG A 123 12.24 -5.33 -11.40
CA ARG A 123 10.78 -5.51 -11.43
C ARG A 123 10.15 -4.34 -12.17
N GLU A 124 9.14 -4.64 -12.98
CA GLU A 124 8.37 -3.61 -13.66
C GLU A 124 7.66 -2.70 -12.64
N PRO A 125 7.82 -1.36 -12.74
CA PRO A 125 7.18 -0.43 -11.82
C PRO A 125 5.66 -0.59 -11.69
N SER A 126 4.96 -0.93 -12.76
CA SER A 126 3.52 -1.19 -12.73
C SER A 126 3.19 -2.42 -11.88
N ALA A 127 3.96 -3.50 -11.99
CA ALA A 127 3.80 -4.71 -11.19
C ALA A 127 4.03 -4.42 -9.71
N ILE A 128 5.06 -3.64 -9.37
CA ILE A 128 5.31 -3.24 -7.98
C ILE A 128 4.11 -2.51 -7.39
N LEU A 129 3.52 -1.59 -8.15
CA LEU A 129 2.36 -0.84 -7.68
C LEU A 129 1.12 -1.75 -7.54
N SER A 130 0.87 -2.66 -8.48
CA SER A 130 -0.21 -3.64 -8.40
C SER A 130 -0.07 -4.54 -7.18
N ASP A 131 1.13 -5.04 -6.88
CA ASP A 131 1.39 -5.90 -5.72
C ASP A 131 1.18 -5.15 -4.40
N LEU A 132 1.56 -3.87 -4.35
CA LEU A 132 1.32 -3.00 -3.20
C LEU A 132 -0.17 -2.75 -2.94
N ILE A 133 -0.96 -2.57 -4.00
CA ILE A 133 -2.41 -2.42 -3.92
C ILE A 133 -3.03 -3.71 -3.41
N ALA A 134 -2.65 -4.87 -3.98
CA ALA A 134 -3.14 -6.18 -3.54
C ALA A 134 -2.80 -6.50 -2.08
N ALA A 135 -1.65 -6.01 -1.59
CA ALA A 135 -1.21 -6.17 -0.21
C ALA A 135 -1.88 -5.20 0.80
N SER A 136 -2.80 -4.34 0.33
CA SER A 136 -3.46 -3.30 1.15
C SER A 136 -5.00 -3.36 1.04
N PRO A 137 -5.63 -4.50 1.41
CA PRO A 137 -7.07 -4.68 1.23
C PRO A 137 -7.88 -3.64 2.03
N GLY A 138 -8.84 -3.01 1.37
CA GLY A 138 -9.68 -1.93 1.93
C GLY A 138 -9.06 -0.53 1.87
N GLU A 139 -7.81 -0.40 1.40
CA GLU A 139 -7.12 0.87 1.23
C GLU A 139 -6.74 1.14 -0.23
N GLU A 140 -7.26 0.37 -1.17
CA GLU A 140 -6.88 0.40 -2.59
C GLU A 140 -7.08 1.79 -3.20
N GLY A 141 -8.19 2.47 -2.87
CA GLY A 141 -8.48 3.82 -3.34
C GLY A 141 -7.43 4.86 -2.92
N ARG A 142 -6.71 4.63 -1.82
CA ARG A 142 -5.64 5.54 -1.37
C ARG A 142 -4.42 5.50 -2.30
N TRP A 143 -4.28 4.47 -3.13
CA TRP A 143 -3.21 4.36 -4.11
C TRP A 143 -3.48 5.16 -5.40
N PHE A 144 -4.70 5.68 -5.61
CA PHE A 144 -5.06 6.45 -6.80
C PHE A 144 -4.11 7.63 -7.05
N ALA A 145 -3.86 8.46 -6.03
CA ALA A 145 -2.99 9.61 -6.14
C ALA A 145 -1.53 9.22 -6.45
N THR A 146 -1.08 8.09 -5.92
CA THR A 146 0.25 7.51 -6.20
C THR A 146 0.34 7.06 -7.66
N ALA A 147 -0.63 6.27 -8.14
CA ALA A 147 -0.69 5.80 -9.53
C ALA A 147 -0.68 6.98 -10.52
N ARG A 148 -1.45 8.03 -10.24
CA ARG A 148 -1.50 9.27 -11.04
C ARG A 148 -0.15 10.00 -11.05
N SER A 149 0.47 10.17 -9.87
CA SER A 149 1.76 10.85 -9.75
C SER A 149 2.87 10.12 -10.52
N LEU A 150 2.76 8.80 -10.62
CA LEU A 150 3.65 7.93 -11.39
C LEU A 150 3.25 7.80 -12.86
N ARG A 151 2.17 8.48 -13.29
CA ARG A 151 1.61 8.46 -14.66
C ARG A 151 1.09 7.10 -15.12
N PHE A 152 0.75 6.20 -14.20
CA PHE A 152 0.05 4.96 -14.51
C PHE A 152 -1.46 5.22 -14.61
N PHE A 153 -1.87 5.97 -15.64
CA PHE A 153 -3.26 6.44 -15.78
C PHE A 153 -4.28 5.30 -15.94
N ASN A 154 -3.94 4.25 -16.68
CA ASN A 154 -4.82 3.08 -16.81
C ASN A 154 -5.08 2.40 -15.46
N LEU A 155 -4.01 2.20 -14.66
CA LEU A 155 -4.14 1.62 -13.33
C LEU A 155 -4.87 2.58 -12.37
N ALA A 156 -4.62 3.88 -12.47
CA ALA A 156 -5.36 4.88 -11.69
C ALA A 156 -6.87 4.85 -12.02
N ALA A 157 -7.25 4.71 -13.29
CA ALA A 157 -8.65 4.55 -13.68
C ALA A 157 -9.25 3.23 -13.14
N GLU A 158 -8.51 2.11 -13.20
CA GLU A 158 -8.95 0.84 -12.61
C GLU A 158 -9.19 0.96 -11.10
N ILE A 159 -8.27 1.59 -10.36
CA ILE A 159 -8.43 1.84 -8.92
C ILE A 159 -9.69 2.66 -8.67
N ALA A 160 -9.87 3.76 -9.41
CA ALA A 160 -11.03 4.63 -9.27
C ALA A 160 -12.34 3.89 -9.52
N GLN A 161 -12.38 2.92 -10.44
CA GLN A 161 -13.59 2.16 -10.74
C GLN A 161 -13.93 1.09 -9.69
N ARG A 162 -12.92 0.54 -9.00
CA ARG A 162 -13.05 -0.66 -8.16
C ARG A 162 -13.02 -0.38 -6.67
N ALA A 163 -12.49 0.76 -6.24
CA ALA A 163 -12.29 1.07 -4.84
C ALA A 163 -12.70 2.51 -4.49
N PRO A 164 -13.31 2.74 -3.31
CA PRO A 164 -13.72 4.06 -2.88
C PRO A 164 -12.57 5.06 -2.88
N CYS A 165 -12.70 6.09 -3.71
CA CYS A 165 -11.78 7.21 -3.81
C CYS A 165 -12.49 8.50 -3.41
N ASP A 166 -11.74 9.48 -2.90
CA ASP A 166 -12.30 10.81 -2.63
C ASP A 166 -12.81 11.48 -3.92
N PRO A 167 -14.12 11.79 -4.05
CA PRO A 167 -14.68 12.31 -5.30
C PRO A 167 -14.04 13.61 -5.79
N ARG A 168 -13.70 14.54 -4.89
CA ARG A 168 -13.00 15.79 -5.26
C ARG A 168 -11.63 15.53 -5.86
N THR A 169 -10.94 14.52 -5.38
CA THR A 169 -9.65 14.10 -5.93
C THR A 169 -9.80 13.49 -7.32
N LEU A 170 -10.87 12.74 -7.56
CA LEU A 170 -11.23 12.23 -8.88
C LEU A 170 -11.59 13.37 -9.85
N ASN A 171 -12.51 14.27 -9.47
CA ASN A 171 -12.91 15.43 -10.29
C ASN A 171 -11.70 16.25 -10.74
N ARG A 172 -10.83 16.60 -9.78
CA ARG A 172 -9.59 17.33 -10.07
C ARG A 172 -8.70 16.58 -11.06
N ALA A 173 -8.54 15.26 -10.88
CA ALA A 173 -7.74 14.43 -11.78
C ALA A 173 -8.32 14.31 -13.18
N ALA A 174 -9.63 14.16 -13.30
CA ALA A 174 -10.32 14.13 -14.57
C ALA A 174 -10.19 15.47 -15.30
N GLY A 175 -10.44 16.59 -14.61
CA GLY A 175 -10.32 17.94 -15.17
C GLY A 175 -8.92 18.28 -15.68
N GLU A 176 -7.87 17.96 -14.91
CA GLU A 176 -6.47 18.18 -15.33
C GLU A 176 -6.07 17.40 -16.61
N ARG A 177 -6.77 16.31 -16.92
CA ARG A 177 -6.49 15.44 -18.06
C ARG A 177 -7.51 15.50 -19.18
N LEU A 178 -8.63 16.20 -18.98
CA LEU A 178 -9.75 16.29 -19.92
C LEU A 178 -9.35 16.50 -21.39
N VAL A 179 -8.38 17.38 -21.64
CA VAL A 179 -7.91 17.67 -23.01
C VAL A 179 -6.88 16.65 -23.50
N ARG A 180 -5.97 16.21 -22.63
CA ARG A 180 -4.81 15.37 -23.01
C ARG A 180 -5.14 13.89 -23.09
N ASP A 181 -6.13 13.46 -22.31
CA ASP A 181 -6.56 12.08 -22.17
C ASP A 181 -8.03 12.05 -21.76
N PRO A 182 -8.94 12.28 -22.73
CA PRO A 182 -10.38 12.29 -22.47
C PRO A 182 -10.89 10.93 -21.99
N GLY A 183 -10.26 9.81 -22.39
CA GLY A 183 -10.64 8.47 -21.93
C GLY A 183 -10.48 8.33 -20.42
N PHE A 184 -9.29 8.64 -19.91
CA PHE A 184 -9.05 8.68 -18.46
C PHE A 184 -9.99 9.65 -17.74
N ALA A 185 -10.21 10.85 -18.31
CA ALA A 185 -11.07 11.85 -17.69
C ALA A 185 -12.53 11.36 -17.57
N LEU A 186 -13.06 10.70 -18.61
CA LEU A 186 -14.39 10.12 -18.58
C LEU A 186 -14.49 9.03 -17.49
N ASP A 187 -13.58 8.07 -17.50
CA ASP A 187 -13.59 6.95 -16.55
C ASP A 187 -13.55 7.43 -15.09
N VAL A 188 -12.68 8.40 -14.80
CA VAL A 188 -12.49 8.93 -13.44
C VAL A 188 -13.66 9.82 -13.01
N ALA A 189 -14.24 10.59 -13.93
CA ALA A 189 -15.40 11.44 -13.62
C ALA A 189 -16.66 10.60 -13.36
N VAL A 190 -16.91 9.55 -14.15
CA VAL A 190 -18.01 8.60 -13.91
C VAL A 190 -17.81 7.85 -12.59
N ALA A 191 -16.57 7.43 -12.30
CA ALA A 191 -16.25 6.84 -11.00
C ALA A 191 -16.51 7.82 -9.83
N SER A 192 -16.23 9.11 -10.00
CA SER A 192 -16.53 10.13 -9.01
C SER A 192 -18.02 10.20 -8.69
N LEU A 193 -18.87 10.27 -9.73
CA LEU A 193 -20.32 10.24 -9.57
C LEU A 193 -20.78 8.98 -8.84
N ARG A 194 -20.20 7.81 -9.18
CA ARG A 194 -20.50 6.54 -8.50
C ARG A 194 -20.23 6.62 -7.01
N TRP A 195 -19.04 7.08 -6.62
CA TRP A 195 -18.69 7.15 -5.21
C TRP A 195 -19.52 8.18 -4.46
N ILE A 196 -19.91 9.30 -5.09
CA ILE A 196 -20.86 10.24 -4.49
C ILE A 196 -22.22 9.57 -4.28
N ALA A 197 -22.75 8.86 -5.28
CA ALA A 197 -24.03 8.17 -5.21
C ALA A 197 -24.04 7.04 -4.15
N GLU A 198 -22.89 6.41 -3.91
CA GLU A 198 -22.69 5.43 -2.84
C GLU A 198 -22.45 6.08 -1.45
N GLY A 199 -22.42 7.41 -1.37
CA GLY A 199 -22.30 8.16 -0.11
C GLY A 199 -20.86 8.37 0.37
N HIS A 200 -19.86 8.21 -0.50
CA HIS A 200 -18.47 8.51 -0.20
C HIS A 200 -18.12 9.98 -0.43
N GLY A 201 -17.05 10.43 0.24
CA GLY A 201 -16.55 11.79 0.18
C GLY A 201 -16.88 12.60 1.44
N HIS A 202 -15.98 13.50 1.82
CA HIS A 202 -16.16 14.36 2.99
C HIS A 202 -16.81 15.69 2.59
N VAL A 203 -18.01 15.95 3.10
CA VAL A 203 -18.79 17.18 2.85
C VAL A 203 -18.89 17.45 1.35
N ILE A 204 -19.63 16.58 0.66
CA ILE A 204 -19.96 16.70 -0.76
C ILE A 204 -21.19 17.60 -0.92
N ASP A 205 -21.15 18.48 -1.91
CA ASP A 205 -22.28 19.34 -2.28
C ASP A 205 -22.62 19.20 -3.78
N GLY A 206 -23.63 19.96 -4.24
CA GLY A 206 -24.08 19.88 -5.63
C GLY A 206 -23.03 20.33 -6.65
N VAL A 207 -22.08 21.18 -6.26
CA VAL A 207 -21.00 21.62 -7.17
C VAL A 207 -20.09 20.44 -7.49
N ASP A 208 -19.77 19.60 -6.51
CA ASP A 208 -18.97 18.40 -6.73
C ASP A 208 -19.63 17.42 -7.70
N VAL A 209 -20.97 17.32 -7.67
CA VAL A 209 -21.76 16.48 -8.59
C VAL A 209 -21.74 17.07 -10.01
N PHE A 210 -22.02 18.36 -10.17
CA PHE A 210 -22.02 19.02 -11.48
C PHE A 210 -20.63 19.05 -12.11
N ASP A 211 -19.57 19.31 -11.32
CA ASP A 211 -18.19 19.25 -11.80
C ASP A 211 -17.86 17.88 -12.40
N ALA A 212 -18.25 16.80 -11.71
CA ALA A 212 -18.03 15.44 -12.20
C ALA A 212 -18.83 15.18 -13.49
N TYR A 213 -20.11 15.57 -13.52
CA TYR A 213 -20.97 15.42 -14.69
C TYR A 213 -20.45 16.19 -15.91
N ASP A 214 -20.12 17.47 -15.76
CA ASP A 214 -19.65 18.32 -16.84
C ASP A 214 -18.34 17.80 -17.44
N ILE A 215 -17.40 17.36 -16.60
CA ILE A 215 -16.16 16.74 -17.05
C ILE A 215 -16.44 15.45 -17.81
N ALA A 216 -17.34 14.58 -17.31
CA ALA A 216 -17.70 13.34 -17.98
C ALA A 216 -18.32 13.59 -19.36
N ILE A 217 -19.29 14.50 -19.46
CA ILE A 217 -19.95 14.82 -20.73
C ILE A 217 -18.99 15.48 -21.72
N GLU A 218 -18.13 16.40 -21.29
CA GLU A 218 -17.12 17.01 -22.16
C GLU A 218 -16.05 16.00 -22.62
N ALA A 219 -15.62 15.09 -21.74
CA ALA A 219 -14.72 14.01 -22.10
C ALA A 219 -15.37 13.09 -23.14
N ALA A 220 -16.62 12.68 -22.91
CA ALA A 220 -17.39 11.86 -23.82
C ALA A 220 -17.63 12.53 -25.18
N ARG A 221 -17.88 13.86 -25.19
CA ARG A 221 -18.01 14.64 -26.42
C ARG A 221 -16.76 14.59 -27.27
N ARG A 222 -15.58 14.73 -26.65
CA ARG A 222 -14.27 14.60 -27.34
C ARG A 222 -14.03 13.21 -27.92
N LEU A 223 -14.61 12.18 -27.29
CA LEU A 223 -14.51 10.79 -27.74
C LEU A 223 -15.63 10.38 -28.71
N GLY A 224 -16.66 11.20 -28.89
CA GLY A 224 -17.86 10.83 -29.65
C GLY A 224 -18.74 9.78 -28.94
N GLN A 225 -18.68 9.70 -27.61
CA GLN A 225 -19.31 8.66 -26.78
C GLN A 225 -20.36 9.20 -25.81
N VAL A 226 -20.96 10.38 -26.09
CA VAL A 226 -21.90 11.06 -25.19
C VAL A 226 -23.08 10.16 -24.77
N ALA A 227 -23.67 9.42 -25.72
CA ALA A 227 -24.78 8.51 -25.43
C ALA A 227 -24.39 7.41 -24.42
N VAL A 228 -23.21 6.81 -24.59
CA VAL A 228 -22.69 5.77 -23.69
C VAL A 228 -22.41 6.34 -22.30
N ALA A 229 -21.79 7.53 -22.23
CA ALA A 229 -21.52 8.18 -20.95
C ALA A 229 -22.81 8.50 -20.18
N ARG A 230 -23.87 8.92 -20.87
CA ARG A 230 -25.18 9.16 -20.24
C ARG A 230 -25.79 7.89 -19.67
N GLU A 231 -25.76 6.79 -20.41
CA GLU A 231 -26.23 5.50 -19.93
C GLU A 231 -25.45 5.07 -18.67
N GLN A 232 -24.13 5.26 -18.66
CA GLN A 232 -23.30 4.98 -17.48
C GLN A 232 -23.66 5.87 -16.28
N ILE A 233 -23.94 7.15 -16.51
CA ILE A 233 -24.35 8.09 -15.44
C ILE A 233 -25.74 7.74 -14.91
N LEU A 234 -26.68 7.35 -15.78
CA LEU A 234 -27.99 6.87 -15.36
C LEU A 234 -27.87 5.62 -14.49
N LEU A 235 -27.05 4.64 -14.88
CA LEU A 235 -26.78 3.46 -14.07
C LEU A 235 -26.18 3.80 -12.69
N VAL A 236 -25.37 4.84 -12.59
CA VAL A 236 -24.87 5.34 -11.30
C VAL A 236 -26.01 5.88 -10.44
N CYS A 237 -26.95 6.59 -11.06
CA CYS A 237 -28.12 7.17 -10.39
C CYS A 237 -29.16 6.12 -9.94
N GLU A 238 -29.18 4.93 -10.54
CA GLU A 238 -30.07 3.82 -10.15
C GLU A 238 -29.68 3.14 -8.82
N GLY A 239 -28.60 3.60 -8.17
CA GLY A 239 -28.15 3.10 -6.89
C GLY A 239 -29.23 3.17 -5.79
N ASN A 240 -29.23 2.18 -4.89
CA ASN A 240 -30.14 2.17 -3.75
C ASN A 240 -29.59 3.05 -2.62
N GLY A 241 -30.19 4.22 -2.39
CA GLY A 241 -29.85 5.07 -1.24
C GLY A 241 -30.18 6.55 -1.43
N GLY A 242 -30.25 7.30 -0.34
CA GLY A 242 -30.58 8.73 -0.39
C GLY A 242 -29.54 9.58 -1.13
N ALA A 243 -28.28 9.16 -1.16
CA ALA A 243 -27.23 9.85 -1.92
C ALA A 243 -27.40 9.67 -3.44
N ALA A 244 -27.70 8.46 -3.91
CA ALA A 244 -28.00 8.20 -5.31
C ALA A 244 -29.27 8.93 -5.78
N GLU A 245 -30.34 8.91 -4.97
CA GLU A 245 -31.56 9.67 -5.26
C GLU A 245 -31.29 11.17 -5.35
N TRP A 246 -30.48 11.71 -4.43
CA TRP A 246 -30.07 13.10 -4.46
C TRP A 246 -29.25 13.47 -5.71
N VAL A 247 -28.28 12.63 -6.11
CA VAL A 247 -27.52 12.81 -7.36
C VAL A 247 -28.44 12.77 -8.58
N HIS A 248 -29.37 11.80 -8.62
CA HIS A 248 -30.35 11.70 -9.70
C HIS A 248 -31.22 12.96 -9.80
N GLN A 249 -31.74 13.45 -8.67
CA GLN A 249 -32.56 14.66 -8.63
C GLN A 249 -31.79 15.90 -9.13
N LEU A 250 -30.50 16.00 -8.81
CA LEU A 250 -29.65 17.09 -9.29
C LEU A 250 -29.39 17.04 -10.80
N LEU A 251 -29.19 15.85 -11.36
CA LEU A 251 -28.80 15.65 -12.76
C LEU A 251 -29.97 15.41 -13.72
N ALA A 252 -31.17 15.11 -13.22
CA ALA A 252 -32.35 14.82 -14.03
C ALA A 252 -32.67 15.89 -15.09
N PRO A 253 -32.58 17.21 -14.79
CA PRO A 253 -32.81 18.25 -15.81
C PRO A 253 -31.80 18.17 -16.98
N GLN A 254 -30.52 17.99 -16.68
CA GLN A 254 -29.44 17.97 -17.67
C GLN A 254 -29.48 16.71 -18.53
N LEU A 255 -29.89 15.59 -17.94
CA LEU A 255 -30.07 14.33 -18.66
C LEU A 255 -31.30 14.36 -19.59
N ALA A 256 -32.28 15.24 -19.32
CA ALA A 256 -33.48 15.41 -20.14
C ALA A 256 -33.33 16.45 -21.26
N GLU A 257 -32.55 17.53 -21.06
CA GLU A 257 -32.39 18.63 -22.04
C GLU A 257 -31.62 18.22 -23.30
N ASP A 258 -30.77 17.20 -23.21
CA ASP A 258 -29.92 16.80 -24.32
C ASP A 258 -30.32 15.45 -24.98
N ALA A 259 -31.49 14.91 -24.66
CA ALA A 259 -32.05 13.67 -25.25
C ALA A 259 -32.79 13.96 -26.57
#